data_AF-A0A7X0GAF2-F1
#
_entry.id   AF-A0A7X0GAF2-F1
#
_cell.length_a   1.000
_cell.length_b   1.000
_cell.length_c   1.000
_cell.angle_alpha   90.00
_cell.angle_beta   90.00
_cell.angle_gamma   90.00
#
_symmetry.space_group_name_H-M   'P 1'
#
loop_
_entity.id
_entity.type
_entity.pdbx_description
1 polymer ?
#
loop_
_entity_poly.entity_id
_entity_poly.type
_entity_poly.pdbx_seq_one_letter_code
_entity_poly.pdbx_strand_id
1 'polypeptide(L)'
;MSGRHSGRAGQRQGISALPNTLKLAARLAPRQLNDEINMAKLELKGKGKHLGVAGAFVGVALIFLSLLVIALVVAAILGLATVMPAWLAALVVAAAFLLIILVGALIGFLSFKRAMPLVPEKTIRGIKHDLGIITEGTSFDASVLDPSSEAYKAAEAAKAAAAEQAKAEKAAKAEAHKAEQPPAPSEAELLRRLEQRREHLADVRDQLGVELDVKTQGKALLDAAGQKFDDGRQFAADKLADLGEKVPAGLAERLAARWKELLLFTASATVAAVGLRKLFKK
;
A
#
# COMPACT_ATOMS: atom_id res chain seq x y z
N MET A 1 -63.25 15.32 -55.23
CA MET A 1 -63.18 16.02 -53.92
C MET A 1 -61.77 15.88 -53.37
N SER A 2 -61.14 17.02 -53.09
CA SER A 2 -59.77 17.16 -52.63
C SER A 2 -59.68 16.89 -51.13
N GLY A 3 -58.63 16.18 -50.68
CA GLY A 3 -58.34 15.98 -49.27
C GLY A 3 -56.88 15.58 -49.05
N ARG A 4 -55.96 16.50 -49.34
CA ARG A 4 -54.54 16.41 -48.96
C ARG A 4 -54.42 16.53 -47.44
N HIS A 5 -53.81 15.54 -46.81
CA HIS A 5 -53.06 15.75 -45.57
C HIS A 5 -51.59 15.36 -45.81
N SER A 6 -50.84 16.34 -46.30
CA SER A 6 -49.40 16.44 -46.10
C SER A 6 -49.16 17.07 -44.72
N GLY A 7 -48.44 16.40 -43.83
CA GLY A 7 -48.23 16.89 -42.46
C GLY A 7 -47.00 16.32 -41.78
N ARG A 8 -45.88 17.01 -42.00
CA ARG A 8 -44.66 17.07 -41.16
C ARG A 8 -43.59 15.97 -41.35
N ALA A 9 -42.63 16.36 -42.19
CA ALA A 9 -41.26 15.89 -42.15
C ALA A 9 -40.60 16.07 -40.77
N GLY A 10 -39.69 15.16 -40.46
CA GLY A 10 -38.48 15.50 -39.71
C GLY A 10 -38.39 14.96 -38.29
N GLN A 11 -37.88 13.74 -38.13
CA GLN A 11 -36.79 13.55 -37.18
C GLN A 11 -35.89 12.41 -37.63
N ARG A 12 -34.90 12.76 -38.45
CA ARG A 12 -33.64 12.00 -38.53
C ARG A 12 -33.07 11.93 -37.11
N GLN A 13 -33.34 10.85 -36.36
CA GLN A 13 -32.61 10.52 -35.11
C GLN A 13 -31.19 9.99 -35.43
N GLY A 14 -30.60 10.50 -36.51
CA GLY A 14 -29.28 10.14 -36.97
C GLY A 14 -28.25 11.11 -36.37
N ILE A 15 -27.27 10.54 -35.67
CA ILE A 15 -25.96 11.12 -35.36
C ILE A 15 -25.96 12.29 -34.34
N SER A 16 -26.99 13.14 -34.26
CA SER A 16 -27.07 14.24 -33.28
C SER A 16 -27.57 13.82 -31.88
N ALA A 17 -28.13 12.60 -31.75
CA ALA A 17 -28.50 12.01 -30.46
C ALA A 17 -27.32 11.31 -29.76
N LEU A 18 -26.25 10.98 -30.50
CA LEU A 18 -25.04 10.31 -30.00
C LEU A 18 -24.42 10.99 -28.75
N PRO A 19 -24.25 12.33 -28.69
CA PRO A 19 -23.71 12.95 -27.49
C PRO A 19 -24.66 12.86 -26.29
N ASN A 20 -25.98 12.91 -26.51
CA ASN A 20 -26.96 12.77 -25.45
C ASN A 20 -27.06 11.31 -24.97
N THR A 21 -26.96 10.32 -25.85
CA THR A 21 -26.91 8.89 -25.47
C THR A 21 -25.60 8.53 -24.78
N LEU A 22 -24.46 9.09 -25.18
CA LEU A 22 -23.18 8.95 -24.46
C LEU A 22 -23.26 9.59 -23.07
N LYS A 23 -23.87 10.77 -22.96
CA LYS A 23 -24.03 11.47 -21.67
C LYS A 23 -24.98 10.74 -20.74
N LEU A 24 -26.04 10.12 -21.28
CA LEU A 24 -26.94 9.25 -20.51
C LEU A 24 -26.24 7.94 -20.13
N ALA A 25 -25.54 7.28 -21.05
CA ALA A 25 -24.76 6.08 -20.75
C ALA A 25 -23.69 6.35 -19.68
N ALA A 26 -22.93 7.44 -19.77
CA ALA A 26 -21.94 7.84 -18.77
C ALA A 26 -22.59 8.19 -17.41
N ARG A 27 -23.84 8.65 -17.40
CA ARG A 27 -24.59 8.96 -16.18
C ARG A 27 -25.25 7.73 -15.54
N LEU A 28 -25.61 6.71 -16.33
CA LEU A 28 -26.26 5.48 -15.86
C LEU A 28 -25.28 4.34 -15.57
N ALA A 29 -24.15 4.26 -16.29
CA ALA A 29 -23.15 3.21 -16.11
C ALA A 29 -22.64 3.08 -14.66
N PRO A 30 -22.35 4.17 -13.91
CA PRO A 30 -21.90 4.04 -12.51
C PRO A 30 -22.98 3.47 -11.59
N ARG A 31 -24.26 3.73 -11.87
CA ARG A 31 -25.39 3.20 -11.09
C ARG A 31 -25.58 1.70 -11.35
N GLN A 32 -25.58 1.28 -12.61
CA GLN A 32 -25.66 -0.14 -12.96
C GLN A 32 -24.46 -0.94 -12.42
N LEU A 33 -23.24 -0.41 -12.52
CA LEU A 33 -22.07 -1.05 -11.92
C LEU A 33 -22.20 -1.17 -10.39
N ASN A 34 -22.70 -0.14 -9.73
CA ASN A 34 -22.95 -0.21 -8.28
C ASN A 34 -24.03 -1.25 -7.93
N ASP A 35 -25.09 -1.36 -8.73
CA ASP A 35 -26.17 -2.32 -8.51
C ASP A 35 -25.68 -3.77 -8.72
N GLU A 36 -24.89 -4.02 -9.77
CA GLU A 36 -24.23 -5.31 -10.01
C GLU A 36 -23.23 -5.67 -8.90
N ILE A 37 -22.44 -4.71 -8.43
CA ILE A 37 -21.55 -4.90 -7.28
C ILE A 37 -22.34 -5.22 -6.01
N ASN A 38 -23.48 -4.57 -5.79
CA ASN A 38 -24.32 -4.80 -4.62
C ASN A 38 -25.02 -6.17 -4.70
N MET A 39 -25.44 -6.60 -5.88
CA MET A 39 -25.99 -7.93 -6.12
C MET A 39 -24.92 -9.01 -5.91
N ALA A 40 -23.72 -8.82 -6.46
CA ALA A 40 -22.58 -9.70 -6.22
C ALA A 40 -22.21 -9.77 -4.74
N LYS A 41 -22.25 -8.66 -4.01
CA LYS A 41 -22.02 -8.64 -2.54
C LYS A 41 -23.09 -9.44 -1.78
N LEU A 42 -24.36 -9.37 -2.17
CA LEU A 42 -25.44 -10.13 -1.54
C LEU A 42 -25.27 -11.63 -1.79
N GLU A 43 -24.93 -12.02 -3.02
CA GLU A 43 -24.67 -13.41 -3.39
C GLU A 43 -23.42 -13.96 -2.67
N LEU A 44 -22.34 -13.18 -2.65
CA LEU A 44 -21.11 -13.51 -1.90
C LEU A 44 -21.34 -13.57 -0.40
N LYS A 45 -22.24 -12.77 0.17
CA LYS A 45 -22.57 -12.83 1.60
C LYS A 45 -23.36 -14.11 1.94
N GLY A 46 -24.30 -14.50 1.07
CA GLY A 46 -25.05 -15.76 1.21
C GLY A 46 -24.14 -16.99 1.07
N LYS A 47 -23.38 -17.06 -0.03
CA LYS A 47 -22.42 -18.16 -0.29
C LYS A 47 -21.26 -18.16 0.73
N GLY A 48 -20.79 -16.98 1.10
CA GLY A 48 -19.69 -16.77 2.03
C GLY A 48 -20.02 -17.14 3.48
N LYS A 49 -21.28 -17.10 3.91
CA LYS A 49 -21.67 -17.58 5.25
C LYS A 49 -21.50 -19.09 5.37
N HIS A 50 -21.91 -19.85 4.36
CA HIS A 50 -21.75 -21.31 4.35
C HIS A 50 -20.28 -21.71 4.17
N LEU A 51 -19.55 -21.06 3.27
CA LEU A 51 -18.10 -21.26 3.13
C LEU A 51 -17.34 -20.84 4.39
N GLY A 52 -17.76 -19.78 5.06
CA GLY A 52 -17.16 -19.28 6.29
C GLY A 52 -17.36 -20.23 7.47
N VAL A 53 -18.57 -20.78 7.63
CA VAL A 53 -18.86 -21.80 8.66
C VAL A 53 -18.10 -23.09 8.37
N ALA A 54 -18.11 -23.58 7.13
CA ALA A 54 -17.33 -24.75 6.74
C ALA A 54 -15.82 -24.52 6.94
N GLY A 55 -15.33 -23.34 6.55
CA GLY A 55 -13.94 -22.93 6.78
C GLY A 55 -13.57 -22.84 8.25
N ALA A 56 -14.50 -22.40 9.11
CA ALA A 56 -14.29 -22.37 10.56
C ALA A 56 -14.16 -23.79 11.14
N PHE A 57 -15.04 -24.72 10.75
CA PHE A 57 -14.93 -26.12 11.19
C PHE A 57 -13.66 -26.79 10.67
N VAL A 58 -13.26 -26.53 9.42
CA VAL A 58 -11.97 -27.00 8.89
C VAL A 58 -10.80 -26.40 9.69
N GLY A 59 -10.86 -25.11 10.01
CA GLY A 59 -9.86 -24.44 10.84
C GLY A 59 -9.72 -25.10 12.22
N VAL A 60 -10.84 -25.35 12.90
CA VAL A 60 -10.87 -26.07 14.19
C VAL A 60 -10.32 -27.49 14.03
N ALA A 61 -10.75 -28.23 13.01
CA ALA A 61 -10.26 -29.58 12.74
C ALA A 61 -8.75 -29.60 12.51
N LEU A 62 -8.19 -28.63 11.78
CA LEU A 62 -6.74 -28.51 11.57
C LEU A 62 -5.97 -28.22 12.86
N ILE A 63 -6.54 -27.42 13.77
CA ILE A 63 -5.95 -27.19 15.10
C ILE A 63 -5.89 -28.50 15.88
N PHE A 64 -7.01 -29.22 15.99
CA PHE A 64 -7.05 -30.50 16.72
C PHE A 64 -6.18 -31.57 16.06
N LEU A 65 -6.13 -31.62 14.73
CA LEU A 65 -5.22 -32.50 13.99
C LEU A 65 -3.76 -32.18 14.31
N SER A 66 -3.39 -30.90 14.41
CA SER A 66 -2.04 -30.48 14.77
C SER A 66 -1.68 -30.91 16.20
N LEU A 67 -2.60 -30.74 17.15
CA LEU A 67 -2.44 -31.22 18.52
C LEU A 67 -2.30 -32.74 18.60
N LEU A 68 -3.11 -33.48 17.81
CA LEU A 68 -3.02 -34.93 17.72
C LEU A 68 -1.65 -35.37 17.21
N VAL A 69 -1.12 -34.74 16.16
CA VAL A 69 0.22 -35.04 15.64
C VAL A 69 1.29 -34.81 16.71
N ILE A 70 1.24 -33.71 17.45
CA ILE A 70 2.17 -33.43 18.56
C ILE A 70 2.07 -34.53 19.62
N ALA A 71 0.85 -34.90 20.04
CA ALA A 71 0.64 -35.94 21.03
C ALA A 71 1.18 -37.31 20.57
N LEU A 72 0.99 -37.66 19.30
CA LEU A 72 1.52 -38.89 18.70
C LEU A 72 3.06 -38.89 18.65
N VAL A 73 3.68 -37.76 18.32
CA VAL A 73 5.14 -37.62 18.35
C VAL A 73 5.67 -37.81 19.77
N VAL A 74 5.06 -37.17 20.77
CA VAL A 74 5.45 -37.34 22.18
C VAL A 74 5.26 -38.80 22.61
N ALA A 75 4.12 -39.42 22.28
CA ALA A 75 3.86 -40.82 22.59
C ALA A 75 4.88 -41.76 21.93
N ALA A 76 5.28 -41.51 20.68
CA ALA A 76 6.31 -42.29 19.99
C ALA A 76 7.68 -42.15 20.67
N ILE A 77 8.07 -40.93 21.07
CA ILE A 77 9.32 -40.68 21.79
C ILE A 77 9.31 -41.40 23.14
N LEU A 78 8.25 -41.24 23.94
CA LEU A 78 8.13 -41.88 25.25
C LEU A 78 8.06 -43.40 25.15
N GLY A 79 7.34 -43.93 24.16
CA GLY A 79 7.28 -45.36 23.88
C GLY A 79 8.65 -45.93 23.53
N LEU A 80 9.40 -45.26 22.66
CA LEU A 80 10.76 -45.69 22.30
C LEU A 80 11.77 -45.48 23.44
N ALA A 81 11.55 -44.48 24.29
CA ALA A 81 12.36 -44.24 25.48
C ALA A 81 12.29 -45.37 26.53
N THR A 82 11.35 -46.31 26.39
CA THR A 82 11.29 -47.51 27.26
C THR A 82 12.41 -48.51 26.95
N VAL A 83 12.98 -48.48 25.74
CA VAL A 83 14.03 -49.42 25.29
C VAL A 83 15.37 -48.74 24.99
N MET A 84 15.44 -47.40 24.98
CA MET A 84 16.67 -46.62 24.78
C MET A 84 16.61 -45.27 25.51
N PRO A 85 17.73 -44.55 25.71
CA PRO A 85 17.71 -43.23 26.33
C PRO A 85 16.80 -42.24 25.60
N ALA A 86 16.08 -41.41 26.36
CA ALA A 86 15.06 -40.49 25.81
C ALA A 86 15.61 -39.52 24.75
N TRP A 87 16.87 -39.06 24.90
CA TRP A 87 17.52 -38.19 23.91
C TRP A 87 17.73 -38.90 22.57
N LEU A 88 18.07 -40.19 22.59
CA LEU A 88 18.27 -40.99 21.38
C LEU A 88 16.92 -41.32 20.73
N ALA A 89 15.90 -41.65 21.53
CA ALA A 89 14.54 -41.86 21.05
C ALA A 89 14.01 -40.63 20.29
N ALA A 90 14.21 -39.43 20.83
CA ALA A 90 13.84 -38.18 20.17
C ALA A 90 14.54 -37.99 18.82
N LEU A 91 15.85 -38.28 18.74
CA LEU A 91 16.60 -38.20 17.47
C LEU A 91 16.12 -39.21 16.43
N VAL A 92 15.81 -40.44 16.84
CA VAL A 92 15.32 -41.48 15.92
C VAL A 92 13.94 -41.10 15.36
N VAL A 93 13.02 -40.64 16.21
CA VAL A 93 11.69 -40.17 15.76
C VAL A 93 11.85 -38.95 14.83
N ALA A 94 12.71 -38.00 15.17
CA ALA A 94 12.99 -36.84 14.32
C ALA A 94 13.54 -37.24 12.94
N ALA A 95 14.47 -38.21 12.89
CA ALA A 95 15.03 -38.72 11.64
C ALA A 95 13.96 -39.41 10.78
N ALA A 96 13.03 -40.17 11.38
CA ALA A 96 11.91 -40.77 10.67
C ALA A 96 10.99 -39.71 10.04
N PHE A 97 10.64 -38.67 10.78
CA PHE A 97 9.84 -37.55 10.25
C PHE A 97 10.56 -36.78 9.15
N LEU A 98 11.87 -36.54 9.28
CA LEU A 98 12.67 -35.89 8.25
C LEU A 98 12.64 -36.68 6.94
N LEU A 99 12.71 -38.01 7.02
CA LEU A 99 12.62 -38.87 5.84
C LEU A 99 11.24 -38.79 5.17
N ILE A 100 10.16 -38.80 5.95
CA ILE A 100 8.79 -38.60 5.43
C ILE A 100 8.66 -37.23 4.74
N ILE A 101 9.17 -36.16 5.37
CA ILE A 101 9.17 -34.81 4.80
C ILE A 101 9.95 -34.78 3.48
N LEU A 102 11.13 -35.40 3.42
CA LEU A 102 11.96 -35.43 2.23
C LEU A 102 11.25 -36.14 1.07
N VAL A 103 10.64 -37.31 1.34
CA VAL A 103 9.86 -38.06 0.33
C VAL A 103 8.64 -37.26 -0.11
N GLY A 104 7.89 -36.69 0.83
CA GLY A 104 6.71 -35.87 0.52
C GLY A 104 7.08 -34.62 -0.29
N ALA A 105 8.14 -33.92 0.08
CA ALA A 105 8.66 -32.77 -0.65
C ALA A 105 9.14 -33.15 -2.05
N LEU A 106 9.80 -34.30 -2.19
CA LEU A 106 10.23 -34.80 -3.49
C LEU A 106 9.02 -35.11 -4.39
N ILE A 107 8.04 -35.85 -3.89
CA ILE A 107 6.80 -36.17 -4.65
C ILE A 107 6.06 -34.87 -5.01
N GLY A 108 5.92 -33.95 -4.05
CA GLY A 108 5.30 -32.64 -4.26
C GLY A 108 6.03 -31.83 -5.33
N PHE A 109 7.37 -31.79 -5.27
CA PHE A 109 8.21 -31.12 -6.26
C PHE A 109 8.09 -31.75 -7.65
N LEU A 110 8.10 -33.09 -7.74
CA LEU A 110 7.91 -33.80 -9.01
C LEU A 110 6.53 -33.54 -9.61
N SER A 111 5.50 -33.52 -8.76
CA SER A 111 4.11 -33.28 -9.17
C SER A 111 3.93 -31.83 -9.62
N PHE A 112 4.52 -30.88 -8.89
CA PHE A 112 4.54 -29.46 -9.24
C PHE A 112 5.29 -29.19 -10.54
N LYS A 113 6.43 -29.86 -10.75
CA LYS A 113 7.22 -29.77 -11.99
C LYS A 113 6.44 -30.33 -13.20
N ARG A 114 5.67 -31.40 -13.01
CA ARG A 114 4.78 -31.95 -14.06
C ARG A 114 3.56 -31.06 -14.33
N ALA A 115 3.14 -30.27 -13.35
CA ALA A 115 2.03 -29.31 -13.49
C ALA A 115 2.46 -27.96 -14.09
N MET A 116 3.76 -27.77 -14.39
CA MET A 116 4.23 -26.61 -15.15
C MET A 116 4.15 -26.84 -16.68
N PRO A 117 3.84 -25.80 -17.48
CA PRO A 117 3.80 -24.38 -17.10
C PRO A 117 2.47 -23.93 -16.47
N LEU A 118 2.52 -23.49 -15.20
CA LEU A 118 1.39 -22.89 -14.48
C LEU A 118 1.01 -21.52 -15.06
N VAL A 119 1.91 -20.92 -15.83
CA VAL A 119 1.64 -19.74 -16.63
C VAL A 119 1.01 -20.19 -17.95
N PRO A 120 -0.25 -19.77 -18.25
CA PRO A 120 -0.88 -20.10 -19.51
C PRO A 120 -0.18 -19.34 -20.64
N GLU A 121 0.80 -19.99 -21.27
CA GLU A 121 1.65 -19.38 -22.31
C GLU A 121 0.83 -18.81 -23.47
N LYS A 122 -0.26 -19.49 -23.84
CA LYS A 122 -1.18 -19.03 -24.90
C LYS A 122 -1.88 -17.72 -24.52
N THR A 123 -2.32 -17.59 -23.27
CA THR A 123 -2.99 -16.38 -22.77
C THR A 123 -2.01 -15.21 -22.69
N ILE A 124 -0.79 -15.44 -22.19
CA ILE A 124 0.25 -14.42 -22.14
C ILE A 124 0.66 -13.98 -23.55
N ARG A 125 0.78 -14.93 -24.49
CA ARG A 125 1.08 -14.65 -25.89
C ARG A 125 -0.01 -13.81 -26.55
N GLY A 126 -1.29 -14.13 -26.28
CA GLY A 126 -2.43 -13.34 -26.76
C GLY A 126 -2.39 -11.90 -26.24
N ILE A 127 -2.18 -11.71 -24.93
CA ILE A 127 -2.08 -10.36 -24.34
C ILE A 127 -0.92 -9.57 -24.95
N LYS A 128 0.25 -10.20 -25.15
CA LYS A 128 1.40 -9.54 -25.79
C LYS A 128 1.12 -9.17 -27.25
N HIS A 129 0.39 -10.02 -27.96
CA HIS A 129 -0.02 -9.75 -29.34
C HIS A 129 -0.96 -8.55 -29.38
N ASP A 130 -1.99 -8.53 -28.55
CA ASP A 130 -2.96 -7.43 -28.50
C ASP A 130 -2.29 -6.10 -28.13
N LEU A 131 -1.36 -6.13 -27.17
CA LEU A 131 -0.56 -4.95 -26.81
C LEU A 131 0.32 -4.48 -27.98
N GLY A 132 0.99 -5.41 -28.67
CA GLY A 132 1.82 -5.10 -29.84
C GLY A 132 1.02 -4.44 -30.96
N ILE A 133 -0.19 -4.93 -31.23
CA ILE A 133 -1.11 -4.33 -32.20
C ILE A 133 -1.56 -2.93 -31.75
N ILE A 134 -1.79 -2.72 -30.45
CA ILE A 134 -2.16 -1.39 -29.92
C ILE A 134 -0.99 -0.38 -30.04
N THR A 135 0.26 -0.81 -29.83
CA THR A 135 1.43 0.08 -29.86
C THR A 135 1.99 0.31 -31.25
N GLU A 136 2.10 -0.75 -32.06
CA GLU A 136 2.81 -0.74 -33.35
C GLU A 136 1.86 -0.85 -34.55
N GLY A 137 0.58 -1.14 -34.30
CA GLY A 137 -0.44 -1.23 -35.33
C GLY A 137 -0.19 -2.40 -36.28
N THR A 138 -0.46 -2.19 -37.57
CA THR A 138 -0.27 -3.21 -38.61
C THR A 138 1.19 -3.53 -38.91
N SER A 139 2.13 -2.78 -38.36
CA SER A 139 3.57 -3.07 -38.51
C SER A 139 4.09 -4.08 -37.48
N PHE A 140 3.25 -4.47 -36.50
CA PHE A 140 3.62 -5.46 -35.50
C PHE A 140 3.85 -6.83 -36.11
N ASP A 141 5.05 -7.37 -35.94
CA ASP A 141 5.39 -8.73 -36.36
C ASP A 141 5.06 -9.73 -35.24
N ALA A 142 3.92 -10.41 -35.39
CA ALA A 142 3.47 -11.43 -34.46
C ALA A 142 4.41 -12.64 -34.35
N SER A 143 5.31 -12.86 -35.32
CA SER A 143 6.25 -13.97 -35.31
C SER A 143 7.28 -13.84 -34.19
N VAL A 144 7.58 -12.62 -33.73
CA VAL A 144 8.48 -12.33 -32.59
C VAL A 144 7.95 -12.88 -31.27
N LEU A 145 6.67 -13.27 -31.18
CA LEU A 145 6.07 -13.87 -30.00
C LEU A 145 6.04 -15.41 -30.03
N ASP A 146 6.40 -16.04 -31.14
CA ASP A 146 6.40 -17.49 -31.26
C ASP A 146 7.81 -18.08 -31.02
N PRO A 147 8.02 -18.90 -29.96
CA PRO A 147 9.31 -19.49 -29.64
C PRO A 147 9.96 -20.31 -30.77
N SER A 148 9.15 -20.79 -31.72
CA SER A 148 9.62 -21.59 -32.85
C SER A 148 10.18 -20.75 -34.02
N SER A 149 9.87 -19.45 -34.07
CA SER A 149 10.24 -18.58 -35.18
C SER A 149 11.71 -18.14 -35.09
N GLU A 150 12.30 -17.81 -36.25
CA GLU A 150 13.65 -17.25 -36.30
C GLU A 150 13.69 -15.83 -35.72
N ALA A 151 12.62 -15.06 -35.91
CA ALA A 151 12.49 -13.70 -35.37
C ALA A 151 12.52 -13.68 -33.83
N TYR A 152 11.86 -14.64 -33.17
CA TYR A 152 11.90 -14.79 -31.72
C TYR A 152 13.32 -15.12 -31.24
N LYS A 153 14.01 -16.07 -31.90
CA LYS A 153 15.38 -16.46 -31.55
C LYS A 153 16.38 -15.32 -31.75
N ALA A 154 16.22 -14.54 -32.82
CA ALA A 154 17.02 -13.34 -33.07
C ALA A 154 16.77 -12.26 -32.01
N ALA A 155 15.51 -12.03 -31.62
CA ALA A 155 15.15 -11.09 -30.56
C ALA A 155 15.69 -11.52 -29.18
N GLU A 156 15.67 -12.82 -28.87
CA GLU A 156 16.21 -13.35 -27.62
C GLU A 156 17.75 -13.29 -27.59
N ALA A 157 18.41 -13.61 -28.71
CA ALA A 157 19.86 -13.43 -28.85
C ALA A 157 20.27 -11.95 -28.73
N ALA A 158 19.50 -11.03 -29.33
CA ALA A 158 19.74 -9.59 -29.20
C ALA A 158 19.56 -9.11 -27.75
N LYS A 159 18.53 -9.59 -27.04
CA LYS A 159 18.34 -9.31 -25.60
C LYS A 159 19.45 -9.88 -24.75
N ALA A 160 19.91 -11.10 -25.04
CA ALA A 160 21.03 -11.72 -24.33
C ALA A 160 22.33 -10.93 -24.55
N ALA A 161 22.62 -10.54 -25.79
CA ALA A 161 23.78 -9.71 -26.13
C ALA A 161 23.70 -8.32 -25.47
N ALA A 162 22.54 -7.67 -25.48
CA ALA A 162 22.33 -6.38 -24.80
C ALA A 162 22.47 -6.52 -23.27
N ALA A 163 22.01 -7.63 -22.69
CA ALA A 163 22.19 -7.91 -21.27
C ALA A 163 23.66 -8.17 -20.91
N GLU A 164 24.43 -8.86 -21.77
CA GLU A 164 25.87 -9.02 -21.59
C GLU A 164 26.61 -7.70 -21.73
N GLN A 165 26.29 -6.88 -22.74
CA GLN A 165 26.85 -5.54 -22.91
C GLN A 165 26.54 -4.64 -21.70
N ALA A 166 25.31 -4.67 -21.20
CA ALA A 166 24.92 -3.92 -20.01
C ALA A 166 25.64 -4.41 -18.73
N LYS A 167 25.91 -5.73 -18.62
CA LYS A 167 26.72 -6.28 -17.53
C LYS A 167 28.19 -5.88 -17.67
N ALA A 168 28.75 -5.94 -18.87
CA ALA A 168 30.12 -5.53 -19.16
C ALA A 168 30.32 -4.02 -18.93
N GLU A 169 29.37 -3.18 -19.32
CA GLU A 169 29.39 -1.74 -19.05
C GLU A 169 29.29 -1.44 -17.55
N LYS A 170 28.42 -2.15 -16.82
CA LYS A 170 28.34 -2.02 -15.36
C LYS A 170 29.61 -2.51 -14.67
N ALA A 171 30.22 -3.59 -15.15
CA ALA A 171 31.49 -4.10 -14.63
C ALA A 171 32.63 -3.11 -14.91
N ALA A 172 32.72 -2.57 -16.13
CA ALA A 172 33.71 -1.56 -16.49
C ALA A 172 33.52 -0.26 -15.69
N LYS A 173 32.28 0.18 -15.45
CA LYS A 173 31.98 1.31 -14.56
C LYS A 173 32.33 1.01 -13.10
N ALA A 174 32.09 -0.21 -12.62
CA ALA A 174 32.48 -0.62 -11.28
C ALA A 174 34.00 -0.68 -11.10
N GLU A 175 34.73 -1.13 -12.12
CA GLU A 175 36.20 -1.12 -12.15
C GLU A 175 36.76 0.30 -12.25
N ALA A 176 36.18 1.16 -13.08
CA ALA A 176 36.54 2.58 -13.16
C ALA A 176 36.30 3.30 -11.82
N HIS A 177 35.15 3.07 -11.18
CA HIS A 177 34.85 3.59 -9.84
C HIS A 177 35.80 3.06 -8.76
N LYS A 178 36.34 1.85 -8.92
CA LYS A 178 37.32 1.26 -8.00
C LYS A 178 38.74 1.80 -8.25
N ALA A 179 39.07 2.16 -9.49
CA ALA A 179 40.33 2.78 -9.87
C ALA A 179 40.40 4.28 -9.52
N GLU A 180 39.27 4.98 -9.56
CA GLU A 180 39.15 6.39 -9.12
C GLU A 180 38.96 6.55 -7.60
N GLN A 181 38.69 5.45 -6.87
CA GLN A 181 38.60 5.50 -5.42
C GLN A 181 40.01 5.76 -4.85
N PRO A 182 40.26 6.94 -4.22
CA PRO A 182 41.56 7.21 -3.64
C PRO A 182 41.89 6.14 -2.59
N PRO A 183 43.18 5.84 -2.35
CA PRO A 183 43.58 4.90 -1.32
C PRO A 183 42.90 5.25 0.01
N ALA A 184 42.57 4.23 0.80
CA ALA A 184 41.85 4.41 2.06
C ALA A 184 42.44 5.60 2.86
N PRO A 185 41.61 6.51 3.40
CA PRO A 185 42.09 7.75 4.02
C PRO A 185 43.16 7.45 5.07
N SER A 186 44.29 8.14 5.00
CA SER A 186 45.37 7.96 5.97
C SER A 186 44.87 8.27 7.39
N GLU A 187 45.44 7.63 8.40
CA GLU A 187 45.04 7.81 9.81
C GLU A 187 45.05 9.30 10.23
N ALA A 188 46.06 10.06 9.77
CA ALA A 188 46.14 11.50 9.99
C ALA A 188 44.96 12.27 9.39
N GLU A 189 44.44 11.85 8.24
CA GLU A 189 43.28 12.45 7.60
C GLU A 189 41.97 12.10 8.35
N LEU A 190 41.86 10.86 8.85
CA LEU A 190 40.74 10.45 9.69
C LEU A 190 40.69 11.25 10.99
N LEU A 191 41.85 11.49 11.62
CA LEU A 191 41.95 12.33 12.82
C LEU A 191 41.51 13.77 12.54
N ARG A 192 41.93 14.35 11.41
CA ARG A 192 41.48 15.68 10.99
C ARG A 192 39.97 15.76 10.76
N ARG A 193 39.38 14.74 10.12
CA ARG A 193 37.93 14.67 9.91
C ARG A 193 37.17 14.52 11.23
N LEU A 194 37.73 13.78 12.20
CA LEU A 194 37.15 13.66 13.53
C LEU A 194 37.20 14.98 14.29
N GLU A 195 38.30 15.73 14.20
CA GLU A 195 38.43 17.07 14.78
C GLU A 195 37.36 18.02 14.20
N GLN A 196 37.26 18.11 12.87
CA GLN A 196 36.26 18.95 12.19
C GLN A 196 34.82 18.57 12.56
N ARG A 197 34.53 17.28 12.73
CA ARG A 197 33.21 16.82 13.19
C ARG A 197 32.92 17.24 14.62
N ARG A 198 33.91 17.24 15.51
CA ARG A 198 33.74 17.69 16.90
C ARG A 198 33.46 19.18 16.97
N GLU A 199 34.18 19.98 16.17
CA GLU A 199 33.92 21.42 16.07
C GLU A 199 32.51 21.70 15.53
N HIS A 200 32.11 20.98 14.47
CA HIS A 200 30.76 21.13 13.92
C HIS A 200 29.66 20.71 14.91
N LEU A 201 29.87 19.64 15.68
CA LEU A 201 28.92 19.24 16.72
C LEU A 201 28.86 20.24 17.89
N ALA A 202 29.97 20.91 18.21
CA ALA A 202 29.98 21.97 19.20
C ALA A 202 29.17 23.19 18.72
N ASP A 203 29.34 23.59 17.46
CA ASP A 203 28.58 24.68 16.83
C ASP A 203 27.07 24.37 16.77
N VAL A 204 26.71 23.15 16.34
CA VAL A 204 25.32 22.68 16.35
C VAL A 204 24.73 22.67 17.76
N ARG A 205 25.49 22.26 18.78
CA ARG A 205 25.04 22.32 20.18
C ARG A 205 24.79 23.76 20.62
N ASP A 206 25.69 24.69 20.30
CA ASP A 206 25.57 26.08 20.70
C ASP A 206 24.39 26.77 20.01
N GLN A 207 24.18 26.46 18.72
CA GLN A 207 23.02 26.90 17.97
C GLN A 207 21.71 26.34 18.54
N LEU A 208 21.67 25.04 18.88
CA LEU A 208 20.52 24.43 19.56
C LEU A 208 20.28 25.02 20.95
N GLY A 209 21.34 25.40 21.69
CA GLY A 209 21.20 26.08 22.98
C GLY A 209 20.52 27.44 22.87
N VAL A 210 20.78 28.17 21.77
CA VAL A 210 20.12 29.45 21.46
C VAL A 210 18.68 29.24 20.98
N GLU A 211 18.43 28.22 20.14
CA GLU A 211 17.09 27.93 19.63
C GLU A 211 16.16 27.24 20.65
N LEU A 212 16.70 26.57 21.65
CA LEU A 212 15.94 25.91 22.72
C LEU A 212 15.81 26.79 23.98
N ASP A 213 15.91 28.12 23.88
CA ASP A 213 15.46 29.00 24.97
C ASP A 213 13.93 28.94 25.12
N VAL A 214 13.46 27.85 25.73
CA VAL A 214 12.05 27.51 25.97
C VAL A 214 11.36 28.59 26.79
N LYS A 215 12.10 29.39 27.58
CA LYS A 215 11.51 30.50 28.34
C LYS A 215 11.05 31.64 27.43
N THR A 216 11.83 31.97 26.41
CA THR A 216 11.49 33.07 25.49
C THR A 216 10.46 32.61 24.46
N GLN A 217 10.63 31.43 23.88
CA GLN A 217 9.62 30.87 22.97
C GLN A 217 8.32 30.51 23.69
N GLY A 218 8.39 30.00 24.92
CA GLY A 218 7.23 29.70 25.75
C GLY A 218 6.44 30.95 26.14
N LYS A 219 7.11 32.05 26.49
CA LYS A 219 6.44 33.34 26.72
C LYS A 219 5.77 33.86 25.46
N ALA A 220 6.45 33.85 24.31
CA ALA A 220 5.85 34.29 23.05
C ALA A 220 4.62 33.45 22.65
N LEU A 221 4.64 32.14 22.91
CA LEU A 221 3.49 31.26 22.69
C LEU A 221 2.35 31.53 23.67
N LEU A 222 2.66 31.76 24.95
CA LEU A 222 1.68 32.13 25.98
C LEU A 222 1.03 33.49 25.67
N ASP A 223 1.81 34.47 25.26
CA ASP A 223 1.33 35.81 24.89
C ASP A 223 0.44 35.76 23.65
N ALA A 224 0.85 34.99 22.63
CA ALA A 224 0.03 34.78 21.43
C ALA A 224 -1.26 34.00 21.74
N ALA A 225 -1.23 33.04 22.66
CA ALA A 225 -2.42 32.32 23.11
C ALA A 225 -3.37 33.24 23.91
N GLY A 226 -2.81 34.12 24.76
CA GLY A 226 -3.56 35.13 25.51
C GLY A 226 -4.29 36.12 24.59
N GLN A 227 -3.58 36.70 23.61
CA GLN A 227 -4.19 37.61 22.64
C GLN A 227 -5.33 36.96 21.85
N LYS A 228 -5.12 35.75 21.34
CA LYS A 228 -6.15 35.00 20.59
C LYS A 228 -7.37 34.68 21.45
N PHE A 229 -7.16 34.47 22.75
CA PHE A 229 -8.24 34.24 23.69
C PHE A 229 -9.06 35.50 23.94
N ASP A 230 -8.39 36.63 24.15
CA ASP A 230 -9.04 37.93 24.37
C ASP A 230 -9.81 38.39 23.12
N ASP A 231 -9.23 38.22 21.93
CA ASP A 231 -9.91 38.48 20.65
C ASP A 231 -11.19 37.64 20.51
N GLY A 232 -11.12 36.34 20.84
CA GLY A 232 -12.26 35.44 20.81
C GLY A 232 -13.35 35.81 21.82
N ARG A 233 -12.96 36.31 22.99
CA ARG A 233 -13.87 36.79 24.03
C ARG A 233 -14.57 38.07 23.61
N GLN A 234 -13.83 39.03 23.06
CA GLN A 234 -14.39 40.30 22.58
C GLN A 234 -15.33 40.07 21.40
N PHE A 235 -14.94 39.23 20.44
CA PHE A 235 -15.82 38.84 19.33
C PHE A 235 -17.11 38.17 19.81
N ALA A 236 -17.02 37.28 20.82
CA ALA A 236 -18.19 36.65 21.41
C ALA A 236 -19.07 37.65 22.18
N ALA A 237 -18.45 38.60 22.88
CA ALA A 237 -19.16 39.67 23.60
C ALA A 237 -19.89 40.61 22.62
N ASP A 238 -19.24 41.03 21.53
CA ASP A 238 -19.85 41.85 20.48
C ASP A 238 -21.01 41.11 19.80
N LYS A 239 -20.82 39.82 19.46
CA LYS A 239 -21.88 38.97 18.91
C LYS A 239 -23.05 38.77 19.88
N LEU A 240 -22.78 38.67 21.18
CA LEU A 240 -23.82 38.55 22.22
C LEU A 240 -24.55 39.88 22.47
N ALA A 241 -23.84 41.00 22.37
CA ALA A 241 -24.42 42.34 22.44
C ALA A 241 -25.33 42.60 21.22
N ASP A 242 -24.93 42.15 20.03
CA ASP A 242 -25.72 42.21 18.79
C ASP A 242 -26.98 41.31 18.84
N LEU A 243 -26.92 40.21 19.62
CA LEU A 243 -28.07 39.35 19.91
C LEU A 243 -28.95 39.89 21.07
N GLY A 244 -28.54 40.98 21.73
CA GLY A 244 -29.03 41.47 23.01
C GLY A 244 -30.47 42.01 23.03
N GLU A 245 -31.18 42.11 21.91
CA GLU A 245 -32.58 42.54 21.92
C GLU A 245 -33.56 41.38 22.25
N LYS A 246 -33.12 40.10 22.22
CA LYS A 246 -33.99 38.93 22.49
C LYS A 246 -33.32 37.73 23.17
N VAL A 247 -32.45 37.94 24.17
CA VAL A 247 -31.86 36.82 24.93
C VAL A 247 -32.41 36.78 26.37
N PRO A 248 -33.00 35.65 26.81
CA PRO A 248 -33.53 35.52 28.18
C PRO A 248 -32.40 35.54 29.22
N ALA A 249 -32.66 36.16 30.37
CA ALA A 249 -31.72 36.28 31.47
C ALA A 249 -31.20 34.90 31.92
N GLY A 250 -29.87 34.77 32.07
CA GLY A 250 -29.18 33.55 32.50
C GLY A 250 -28.53 32.71 31.39
N LEU A 251 -28.75 33.03 30.10
CA LEU A 251 -28.10 32.32 28.99
C LEU A 251 -26.61 32.69 28.87
N ALA A 252 -26.26 33.94 29.14
CA ALA A 252 -24.87 34.42 29.20
C ALA A 252 -24.05 33.68 30.28
N GLU A 253 -24.66 33.41 31.43
CA GLU A 253 -24.02 32.71 32.56
C GLU A 253 -23.77 31.23 32.24
N ARG A 254 -24.73 30.58 31.56
CA ARG A 254 -24.61 29.20 31.09
C ARG A 254 -23.59 29.06 29.95
N LEU A 255 -23.49 30.05 29.06
CA LEU A 255 -22.46 30.07 28.02
C LEU A 255 -21.07 30.28 28.62
N ALA A 256 -20.90 31.24 29.52
CA ALA A 256 -19.63 31.48 30.21
C ALA A 256 -19.09 30.24 30.94
N ALA A 257 -19.99 29.46 31.56
CA ALA A 257 -19.63 28.19 32.20
C ALA A 257 -19.07 27.15 31.20
N ARG A 258 -19.61 27.07 29.98
CA ARG A 258 -19.20 26.08 28.97
C ARG A 258 -17.94 26.46 28.20
N TRP A 259 -17.64 27.76 28.09
CA TRP A 259 -16.41 28.23 27.45
C TRP A 259 -15.15 27.76 28.20
N LYS A 260 -15.24 27.57 29.53
CA LYS A 260 -14.15 27.03 30.35
C LYS A 260 -13.81 25.57 30.00
N GLU A 261 -14.80 24.76 29.63
CA GLU A 261 -14.60 23.35 29.21
C GLU A 261 -14.12 23.24 27.76
N LEU A 262 -14.59 24.12 26.88
CA LEU A 262 -14.17 24.11 25.48
C LEU A 262 -12.74 24.63 25.28
N LEU A 263 -12.27 25.56 26.12
CA LEU A 263 -10.88 26.06 26.10
C LEU A 263 -9.83 25.00 26.42
N LEU A 264 -10.16 24.04 27.28
CA LEU A 264 -9.32 22.88 27.54
C LEU A 264 -9.18 21.96 26.32
N PHE A 265 -10.10 22.03 25.37
CA PHE A 265 -10.10 21.20 24.17
C PHE A 265 -9.52 21.91 22.93
N THR A 266 -9.61 23.24 22.84
CA THR A 266 -9.07 24.00 21.69
C THR A 266 -7.56 24.26 21.76
N ALA A 267 -6.96 24.27 22.95
CA ALA A 267 -5.50 24.35 23.11
C ALA A 267 -4.74 23.16 22.47
N SER A 268 -5.40 22.02 22.31
CA SER A 268 -4.84 20.83 21.63
C SER A 268 -4.91 20.94 20.09
N ALA A 269 -5.94 21.59 19.56
CA ALA A 269 -6.19 21.64 18.12
C ALA A 269 -5.25 22.61 17.38
N THR A 270 -4.84 23.72 18.01
CA THR A 270 -3.92 24.70 17.38
C THR A 270 -2.49 24.16 17.27
N VAL A 271 -2.04 23.36 18.23
CA VAL A 271 -0.73 22.68 18.18
C VAL A 271 -0.71 21.64 17.06
N ALA A 272 -1.79 20.87 16.88
CA ALA A 272 -1.90 19.89 15.80
C ALA A 272 -1.94 20.55 14.41
N ALA A 273 -2.64 21.67 14.26
CA ALA A 273 -2.74 22.37 12.97
C ALA A 273 -1.41 23.01 12.51
N VAL A 274 -0.61 23.53 13.45
CA VAL A 274 0.73 24.07 13.14
C VAL A 274 1.73 22.96 12.81
N GLY A 275 1.65 21.81 13.50
CA GLY A 275 2.43 20.62 13.18
C GLY A 275 2.11 20.04 11.79
N LEU A 276 0.83 19.98 11.42
CA LEU A 276 0.41 19.47 10.11
C LEU A 276 0.86 20.37 8.96
N ARG A 277 0.81 21.70 9.12
CA ARG A 277 1.19 22.65 8.06
C ARG A 277 2.69 22.62 7.73
N LYS A 278 3.54 22.27 8.70
CA LYS A 278 4.99 22.15 8.52
C LYS A 278 5.38 20.82 7.85
N LEU A 279 4.53 19.79 7.93
CA LEU A 279 4.74 18.48 7.30
C LEU A 279 4.45 18.47 5.79
N PHE A 280 3.60 19.38 5.31
CA PHE A 280 3.13 19.41 3.91
C PHE A 280 3.75 20.52 3.04
N LYS A 281 4.70 21.31 3.57
CA LYS A 281 5.54 22.19 2.76
C LYS A 281 6.90 21.52 2.52
N LYS A 282 7.09 20.98 1.31
CA LYS A 282 8.41 20.88 0.67
C LYS A 282 8.77 22.22 0.05
#